data_AF-A0A0F4NKN1-F1
#
_entry.id   AF-A0A0F4NKN1-F1
#
_cell.length_a   1.000
_cell.length_b   1.000
_cell.length_c   1.000
_cell.angle_alpha   90.00
_cell.angle_beta   90.00
_cell.angle_gamma   90.00
#
_symmetry.space_group_name_H-M   'P 1'
#
loop_
_entity.id
_entity.type
_entity.pdbx_description
1 polymer ?
#
loop_
_entity_poly.entity_id
_entity_poly.type
_entity_poly.pdbx_seq_one_letter_code
_entity_poly.pdbx_strand_id
1 'polypeptide(L)'
;MVDIAQLLTPISEESPTGNYLKLDRSAYRALRNSYNTAQSSFRQLIETPDASSDEALLVANESNWAELSRNTLEALTQATKDLELLGWYISSQLFTSQPYQNLADSTQVLKGFIETFWSVLHPTVPDNKLKSDDEQGKLKELADFRIKPLLQLVGESNDSTALFMPLQLIGLIGDVTFGDYLRAERAGELEQLKQKAMQQFSADVEQTVVLLSESYQNFSQAELAIAKECQQVGVTPISFRFVKANIADSINAIRFLCEEKFSFWPLDEQYQLQKEDAALKQAMSETAQQSNPNSEPEQITHSEPLPAATLPQVEQPSQTHTAQHVVAGAALQVGTEQVVNRDQAFQELRKISEFFKKTEPHSPVSFLLERAIRWGYMSLPELMQEMTAGNNAVMQQINLLTGMDNLSQLDLDEKKISSPSIISHSAVATQVATDSTHQTFPVENDNQDKADTNQTLQTEASSTESSGSLNDFEW
;
A
#
# COMPACT_ATOMS: atom_id res chain seq x y z
N MET A 1 -7.27 7.53 -21.37
CA MET A 1 -5.93 7.41 -21.97
C MET A 1 -5.23 8.72 -21.71
N VAL A 2 -4.00 8.66 -21.19
CA VAL A 2 -3.21 9.85 -20.87
C VAL A 2 -2.51 10.31 -22.15
N ASP A 3 -2.59 11.59 -22.48
CA ASP A 3 -1.73 12.14 -23.54
C ASP A 3 -0.37 12.54 -22.94
N ILE A 4 0.55 11.58 -22.97
CA ILE A 4 1.93 11.73 -22.49
C ILE A 4 2.64 12.87 -23.24
N ALA A 5 2.39 13.02 -24.54
CA ALA A 5 3.03 14.05 -25.35
C ALA A 5 2.51 15.44 -25.01
N GLN A 6 1.19 15.62 -24.88
CA GLN A 6 0.58 16.88 -24.45
C GLN A 6 1.03 17.29 -23.04
N LEU A 7 1.10 16.33 -22.11
CA LEU A 7 1.57 16.60 -20.74
C LEU A 7 3.05 16.96 -20.68
N LEU A 8 3.90 16.41 -21.56
CA LEU A 8 5.33 16.77 -21.65
C LEU A 8 5.61 17.99 -22.54
N THR A 9 4.64 18.52 -23.29
CA THR A 9 4.79 19.79 -24.02
C THR A 9 4.97 20.97 -23.03
N PRO A 10 5.99 21.84 -23.19
CA PRO A 10 6.18 23.06 -22.40
C PRO A 10 4.96 23.99 -22.44
N ILE A 11 4.67 24.70 -21.34
CA ILE A 11 3.53 25.65 -21.26
C ILE A 11 3.73 26.85 -22.21
N SER A 12 4.93 27.43 -22.26
CA SER A 12 5.37 28.34 -23.32
C SER A 12 6.89 28.29 -23.50
N GLU A 13 7.41 28.94 -24.56
CA GLU A 13 8.87 29.09 -24.76
C GLU A 13 9.53 29.90 -23.63
N GLU A 14 8.82 30.89 -23.09
CA GLU A 14 9.29 31.84 -22.08
C GLU A 14 9.15 31.30 -20.65
N SER A 15 8.18 30.40 -20.43
CA SER A 15 7.94 29.73 -19.15
C SER A 15 7.55 28.27 -19.41
N PRO A 16 8.54 27.36 -19.60
CA PRO A 16 8.29 25.96 -19.92
C PRO A 16 7.41 25.23 -18.90
N THR A 17 7.48 25.66 -17.63
CA THR A 17 6.75 25.09 -16.50
C THR A 17 5.57 25.93 -16.03
N GLY A 18 5.26 27.04 -16.69
CA GLY A 18 4.16 27.93 -16.31
C GLY A 18 4.26 28.48 -14.88
N ASN A 19 3.10 28.73 -14.27
CA ASN A 19 3.00 29.41 -12.98
C ASN A 19 2.99 28.44 -11.80
N TYR A 20 3.58 28.83 -10.65
CA TYR A 20 3.38 28.09 -9.41
C TYR A 20 1.98 28.38 -8.84
N LEU A 21 1.01 27.51 -9.12
CA LEU A 21 -0.40 27.80 -8.83
C LEU A 21 -0.71 28.01 -7.35
N LYS A 22 0.12 27.53 -6.41
CA LYS A 22 -0.04 27.76 -4.96
C LYS A 22 0.04 29.25 -4.57
N LEU A 23 0.56 30.11 -5.45
CA LEU A 23 0.51 31.57 -5.33
C LEU A 23 -0.82 32.16 -5.82
N ASP A 24 -1.45 31.56 -6.82
CA ASP A 24 -2.85 31.82 -7.18
C ASP A 24 -3.78 31.08 -6.20
N ARG A 25 -4.09 31.80 -5.10
CA ARG A 25 -5.00 31.36 -4.05
C ARG A 25 -6.42 31.03 -4.52
N SER A 26 -6.79 31.36 -5.76
CA SER A 26 -8.07 30.99 -6.40
C SER A 26 -7.93 29.65 -7.11
N ALA A 27 -7.02 29.56 -8.08
CA ALA A 27 -6.82 28.37 -8.90
C ALA A 27 -6.39 27.14 -8.06
N TYR A 28 -5.42 27.30 -7.17
CA TYR A 28 -4.97 26.20 -6.31
C TYR A 28 -6.05 25.73 -5.33
N ARG A 29 -6.92 26.63 -4.84
CA ARG A 29 -8.03 26.22 -3.95
C ARG A 29 -9.11 25.44 -4.70
N ALA A 30 -9.43 25.80 -5.95
CA ALA A 30 -10.35 25.01 -6.78
C ALA A 30 -9.81 23.58 -6.98
N LEU A 31 -8.54 23.45 -7.37
CA LEU A 31 -7.87 22.16 -7.53
C LEU A 31 -7.80 21.36 -6.22
N ARG A 32 -7.42 21.99 -5.10
CA ARG A 32 -7.34 21.30 -3.80
C ARG A 32 -8.70 20.90 -3.25
N ASN A 33 -9.75 21.69 -3.50
CA ASN A 33 -11.11 21.32 -3.15
C ASN A 33 -11.56 20.10 -3.95
N SER A 34 -11.32 20.07 -5.26
CA SER A 34 -11.60 18.90 -6.12
C SER A 34 -10.87 17.64 -5.62
N TYR A 35 -9.60 17.75 -5.24
CA TYR A 35 -8.84 16.64 -4.62
C TYR A 35 -9.44 16.17 -3.28
N ASN A 36 -9.75 17.11 -2.38
CA ASN A 36 -10.34 16.80 -1.08
C ASN A 36 -11.73 16.13 -1.24
N THR A 37 -12.53 16.54 -2.22
CA THR A 37 -13.85 15.95 -2.51
C THR A 37 -13.73 14.52 -3.01
N ALA A 38 -12.82 14.25 -3.95
CA ALA A 38 -12.57 12.90 -4.46
C ALA A 38 -12.05 11.93 -3.37
N GLN A 39 -11.12 12.39 -2.53
CA GLN A 39 -10.65 11.67 -1.35
C GLN A 39 -11.78 11.40 -0.34
N SER A 40 -12.68 12.37 -0.12
CA SER A 40 -13.82 12.23 0.79
C SER A 40 -14.84 11.20 0.29
N SER A 41 -15.21 11.22 -1.00
CA SER A 41 -16.12 10.23 -1.56
C SER A 41 -15.51 8.83 -1.59
N PHE A 42 -14.19 8.72 -1.82
CA PHE A 42 -13.52 7.42 -1.81
C PHE A 42 -13.48 6.82 -0.41
N ARG A 43 -13.19 7.64 0.61
CA ARG A 43 -13.30 7.22 2.01
C ARG A 43 -14.73 6.79 2.35
N GLN A 44 -15.74 7.57 1.97
CA GLN A 44 -17.14 7.22 2.22
C GLN A 44 -17.53 5.89 1.57
N LEU A 45 -17.06 5.61 0.35
CA LEU A 45 -17.28 4.35 -0.36
C LEU A 45 -16.61 3.14 0.33
N ILE A 46 -15.47 3.34 0.99
CA ILE A 46 -14.74 2.28 1.73
C ILE A 46 -15.32 2.05 3.13
N GLU A 47 -15.66 3.11 3.86
CA GLU A 47 -16.06 3.06 5.27
C GLU A 47 -17.54 2.72 5.47
N THR A 48 -18.38 2.86 4.44
CA THR A 48 -19.82 2.57 4.50
C THR A 48 -20.07 1.06 4.24
N PRO A 49 -20.74 0.33 5.16
CA PRO A 49 -21.17 -1.05 4.91
C PRO A 49 -22.05 -1.18 3.68
N ASP A 50 -21.90 -2.29 2.94
CA ASP A 50 -22.66 -2.63 1.73
C ASP A 50 -22.63 -1.58 0.59
N ALA A 51 -21.71 -0.60 0.63
CA ALA A 51 -21.62 0.50 -0.34
C ALA A 51 -21.31 0.08 -1.78
N SER A 52 -20.84 -1.15 -2.00
CA SER A 52 -20.77 -1.78 -3.33
C SER A 52 -22.15 -2.00 -3.98
N SER A 53 -23.23 -1.88 -3.20
CA SER A 53 -24.63 -1.89 -3.66
C SER A 53 -25.28 -0.50 -3.68
N ASP A 54 -24.57 0.55 -3.24
CA ASP A 54 -25.04 1.93 -3.28
C ASP A 54 -24.56 2.62 -4.57
N GLU A 55 -25.43 2.58 -5.58
CA GLU A 55 -25.21 3.21 -6.89
C GLU A 55 -24.93 4.73 -6.76
N ALA A 56 -25.49 5.42 -5.75
CA ALA A 56 -25.26 6.84 -5.56
C ALA A 56 -23.86 7.13 -5.00
N LEU A 57 -23.34 6.30 -4.08
CA LEU A 57 -21.95 6.41 -3.61
C LEU A 57 -20.94 6.07 -4.70
N LEU A 58 -21.21 5.03 -5.51
CA LEU A 58 -20.38 4.64 -6.64
C LEU A 58 -20.28 5.76 -7.69
N VAL A 59 -21.43 6.28 -8.15
CA VAL A 59 -21.50 7.37 -9.15
C VAL A 59 -20.92 8.68 -8.61
N ALA A 60 -21.15 9.02 -7.33
CA ALA A 60 -20.55 10.19 -6.71
C ALA A 60 -19.02 10.08 -6.68
N ASN A 61 -18.47 8.91 -6.31
CA ASN A 61 -17.04 8.69 -6.32
C ASN A 61 -16.45 8.79 -7.74
N GLU A 62 -17.01 8.08 -8.72
CA GLU A 62 -16.58 8.14 -10.12
C GLU A 62 -16.57 9.59 -10.64
N SER A 63 -17.66 10.32 -10.44
CA SER A 63 -17.77 11.73 -10.86
C SER A 63 -16.71 12.63 -10.23
N ASN A 64 -16.41 12.46 -8.94
CA ASN A 64 -15.42 13.30 -8.25
C ASN A 64 -13.99 13.04 -8.72
N TRP A 65 -13.63 11.77 -8.98
CA TRP A 65 -12.32 11.43 -9.53
C TRP A 65 -12.18 11.81 -11.01
N ALA A 66 -13.24 11.68 -11.81
CA ALA A 66 -13.28 12.16 -13.18
C ALA A 66 -13.14 13.69 -13.26
N GLU A 67 -13.79 14.42 -12.34
CA GLU A 67 -13.58 15.87 -12.20
C GLU A 67 -12.14 16.21 -11.82
N LEU A 68 -11.55 15.52 -10.82
CA LEU A 68 -10.15 15.74 -10.43
C LEU A 68 -9.20 15.49 -11.60
N SER A 69 -9.37 14.39 -12.33
CA SER A 69 -8.54 14.03 -13.50
C SER A 69 -8.62 15.11 -14.58
N ARG A 70 -9.83 15.59 -14.90
CA ARG A 70 -10.04 16.70 -15.86
C ARG A 70 -9.40 18.00 -15.38
N ASN A 71 -9.69 18.43 -14.15
CA ASN A 71 -9.20 19.69 -13.58
C ASN A 71 -7.65 19.72 -13.48
N THR A 72 -7.03 18.60 -13.09
CA THR A 72 -5.56 18.49 -13.02
C THR A 72 -4.91 18.37 -14.39
N LEU A 73 -5.49 17.62 -15.35
CA LEU A 73 -5.04 17.59 -16.74
C LEU A 73 -5.05 18.99 -17.38
N GLU A 74 -6.12 19.76 -17.17
CA GLU A 74 -6.25 21.14 -17.66
C GLU A 74 -5.14 22.04 -17.08
N ALA A 75 -4.91 21.99 -15.75
CA ALA A 75 -3.83 22.74 -15.11
C ALA A 75 -2.43 22.32 -15.63
N LEU A 76 -2.18 21.01 -15.76
CA LEU A 76 -0.89 20.44 -16.17
C LEU A 76 -0.55 20.63 -17.66
N THR A 77 -1.55 20.93 -18.49
CA THR A 77 -1.37 21.18 -19.93
C THR A 77 -1.40 22.67 -20.29
N GLN A 78 -2.10 23.52 -19.53
CA GLN A 78 -2.31 24.94 -19.88
C GLN A 78 -1.64 25.94 -18.93
N ALA A 79 -1.39 25.59 -17.66
CA ALA A 79 -1.07 26.58 -16.63
C ALA A 79 0.23 26.32 -15.85
N THR A 80 0.62 25.05 -15.67
CA THR A 80 1.76 24.69 -14.81
C THR A 80 2.35 23.31 -15.12
N LYS A 81 3.58 23.06 -14.69
CA LYS A 81 4.16 21.72 -14.51
C LYS A 81 4.52 21.58 -13.02
N ASP A 82 3.65 20.93 -12.25
CA ASP A 82 3.75 20.84 -10.79
C ASP A 82 3.64 19.39 -10.29
N LEU A 83 4.60 18.94 -9.48
CA LEU A 83 4.67 17.58 -8.94
C LEU A 83 3.56 17.25 -7.92
N GLU A 84 3.04 18.24 -7.19
CA GLU A 84 1.89 18.03 -6.28
C GLU A 84 0.62 17.72 -7.10
N LEU A 85 0.38 18.51 -8.14
CA LEU A 85 -0.78 18.35 -9.02
C LEU A 85 -0.67 17.12 -9.92
N LEU A 86 0.54 16.78 -10.39
CA LEU A 86 0.78 15.54 -11.12
C LEU A 86 0.59 14.31 -10.23
N GLY A 87 0.96 14.38 -8.94
CA GLY A 87 0.63 13.33 -7.97
C GLY A 87 -0.88 13.11 -7.83
N TRP A 88 -1.67 14.19 -7.78
CA TRP A 88 -3.14 14.09 -7.74
C TRP A 88 -3.71 13.54 -9.06
N TYR A 89 -3.15 13.92 -10.21
CA TYR A 89 -3.52 13.37 -11.53
C TYR A 89 -3.27 11.86 -11.59
N ILE A 90 -2.05 11.41 -11.28
CA ILE A 90 -1.67 9.98 -11.24
C ILE A 90 -2.64 9.19 -10.33
N SER A 91 -2.95 9.74 -9.16
CA SER A 91 -3.90 9.13 -8.21
C SER A 91 -5.31 8.98 -8.82
N SER A 92 -5.78 9.97 -9.59
CA SER A 92 -7.09 9.93 -10.26
C SER A 92 -7.16 8.90 -11.40
N GLN A 93 -6.04 8.53 -12.00
CA GLN A 93 -6.01 7.56 -13.10
C GLN A 93 -6.45 6.15 -12.67
N LEU A 94 -6.28 5.82 -11.38
CA LEU A 94 -6.72 4.57 -10.76
C LEU A 94 -8.25 4.39 -10.76
N PHE A 95 -9.00 5.48 -10.95
CA PHE A 95 -10.47 5.51 -10.96
C PHE A 95 -11.05 5.61 -12.39
N THR A 96 -10.22 5.38 -13.40
CA THR A 96 -10.64 5.35 -14.81
C THR A 96 -11.00 3.93 -15.25
N SER A 97 -11.71 3.79 -16.37
CA SER A 97 -12.03 2.50 -16.99
C SER A 97 -10.83 1.72 -17.56
N GLN A 98 -9.61 2.25 -17.48
CA GLN A 98 -8.36 1.61 -17.91
C GLN A 98 -7.23 1.97 -16.93
N PRO A 99 -7.33 1.54 -15.65
CA PRO A 99 -6.53 2.13 -14.56
C PRO A 99 -5.05 1.80 -14.67
N TYR A 100 -4.69 0.55 -15.01
CA TYR A 100 -3.29 0.14 -15.16
C TYR A 100 -2.60 0.83 -16.34
N GLN A 101 -3.29 1.04 -17.46
CA GLN A 101 -2.73 1.77 -18.61
C GLN A 101 -2.51 3.24 -18.24
N ASN A 102 -3.54 3.91 -17.72
CA ASN A 102 -3.42 5.32 -17.35
C ASN A 102 -2.41 5.53 -16.19
N LEU A 103 -2.15 4.53 -15.34
CA LEU A 103 -1.07 4.54 -14.35
C LEU A 103 0.32 4.42 -14.99
N ALA A 104 0.52 3.47 -15.91
CA ALA A 104 1.79 3.33 -16.65
C ALA A 104 2.11 4.63 -17.42
N ASP A 105 1.13 5.15 -18.17
CA ASP A 105 1.27 6.39 -18.93
C ASP A 105 1.60 7.60 -18.03
N SER A 106 0.87 7.78 -16.91
CA SER A 106 1.04 8.96 -16.05
C SER A 106 2.29 8.89 -15.16
N THR A 107 2.77 7.70 -14.82
CA THR A 107 4.08 7.52 -14.18
C THR A 107 5.24 7.78 -15.15
N GLN A 108 5.06 7.52 -16.46
CA GLN A 108 6.02 7.97 -17.47
C GLN A 108 6.07 9.50 -17.56
N VAL A 109 4.94 10.20 -17.40
CA VAL A 109 4.91 11.67 -17.30
C VAL A 109 5.65 12.18 -16.06
N LEU A 110 5.54 11.50 -14.90
CA LEU A 110 6.31 11.86 -13.69
C LEU A 110 7.82 11.82 -13.93
N LYS A 111 8.32 10.72 -14.51
CA LYS A 111 9.72 10.61 -14.94
C LYS A 111 10.08 11.76 -15.89
N GLY A 112 9.28 11.99 -16.93
CA GLY A 112 9.55 13.03 -17.92
C GLY A 112 9.54 14.46 -17.34
N PHE A 113 8.71 14.76 -16.35
CA PHE A 113 8.74 16.05 -15.64
C PHE A 113 10.08 16.27 -14.93
N ILE A 114 10.57 15.25 -14.23
CA ILE A 114 11.84 15.31 -13.50
C ILE A 114 13.01 15.45 -14.49
N GLU A 115 13.07 14.61 -15.53
CA GLU A 115 14.16 14.63 -16.51
C GLU A 115 14.20 15.91 -17.38
N THR A 116 13.03 16.48 -17.72
CA THR A 116 12.94 17.61 -18.68
C THR A 116 12.96 18.98 -18.00
N PHE A 117 12.31 19.12 -16.84
CA PHE A 117 11.95 20.44 -16.30
C PHE A 117 12.61 20.79 -14.96
N TRP A 118 13.35 19.87 -14.32
CA TRP A 118 13.74 19.94 -12.90
C TRP A 118 14.13 21.34 -12.39
N SER A 119 15.02 22.06 -13.06
CA SER A 119 15.50 23.38 -12.62
C SER A 119 14.38 24.37 -12.33
N VAL A 120 13.38 24.43 -13.21
CA VAL A 120 12.23 25.36 -13.20
C VAL A 120 10.90 24.71 -12.81
N LEU A 121 10.93 23.42 -12.44
CA LEU A 121 9.75 22.62 -12.10
C LEU A 121 9.09 23.10 -10.79
N HIS A 122 7.76 23.05 -10.72
CA HIS A 122 7.02 23.33 -9.49
C HIS A 122 6.75 22.03 -8.71
N PRO A 123 6.53 22.06 -7.38
CA PRO A 123 6.55 23.21 -6.47
C PRO A 123 7.89 23.95 -6.42
N THR A 124 7.85 25.26 -6.20
CA THR A 124 9.04 26.11 -6.09
C THR A 124 8.93 27.10 -4.93
N VAL A 125 10.07 27.50 -4.35
CA VAL A 125 10.13 28.53 -3.30
C VAL A 125 10.23 29.90 -3.99
N PRO A 126 9.32 30.85 -3.72
CA PRO A 126 9.45 32.22 -4.25
C PRO A 126 10.76 32.89 -3.78
N ASP A 127 11.40 33.66 -4.64
CA ASP A 127 12.71 34.30 -4.35
C ASP A 127 12.74 35.07 -3.03
N ASN A 128 11.63 35.76 -2.69
CA ASN A 128 11.49 36.53 -1.45
C ASN A 128 11.22 35.67 -0.19
N LYS A 129 11.28 34.35 -0.30
CA LYS A 129 11.14 33.37 0.79
C LYS A 129 12.35 32.44 0.95
N LEU A 130 13.30 32.46 0.01
CA LEU A 130 14.58 31.76 0.15
C LEU A 130 15.38 32.38 1.30
N LYS A 131 16.01 31.53 2.14
CA LYS A 131 16.72 31.95 3.36
C LYS A 131 18.23 32.05 3.17
N SER A 132 18.77 31.27 2.23
CA SER A 132 20.18 31.28 1.86
C SER A 132 20.47 32.44 0.91
N ASP A 133 21.61 33.11 1.08
CA ASP A 133 22.07 34.16 0.16
C ASP A 133 22.80 33.60 -1.07
N ASP A 134 23.48 32.45 -0.91
CA ASP A 134 24.27 31.80 -1.95
C ASP A 134 23.44 30.87 -2.86
N GLU A 135 23.99 30.58 -4.04
CA GLU A 135 23.31 29.77 -5.07
C GLU A 135 23.12 28.30 -4.65
N GLN A 136 24.09 27.70 -3.96
CA GLN A 136 24.02 26.29 -3.55
C GLN A 136 22.96 26.10 -2.45
N GLY A 137 22.89 27.01 -1.48
CA GLY A 137 21.86 27.03 -0.45
C GLY A 137 20.45 27.23 -1.03
N LYS A 138 20.29 28.13 -2.01
CA LYS A 138 19.02 28.33 -2.73
C LYS A 138 18.57 27.09 -3.49
N LEU A 139 19.48 26.47 -4.26
CA LEU A 139 19.19 25.22 -4.98
C LEU A 139 18.85 24.07 -4.02
N LYS A 140 19.47 24.02 -2.83
CA LYS A 140 19.13 23.08 -1.75
C LYS A 140 17.72 23.31 -1.19
N GLU A 141 17.35 24.55 -0.86
CA GLU A 141 15.99 24.89 -0.40
C GLU A 141 14.93 24.56 -1.46
N LEU A 142 15.22 24.86 -2.73
CA LEU A 142 14.33 24.55 -3.86
C LEU A 142 14.11 23.03 -4.01
N ALA A 143 15.17 22.23 -4.01
CA ALA A 143 15.05 20.78 -4.15
C ALA A 143 14.31 20.13 -2.97
N ASP A 144 14.65 20.52 -1.73
CA ASP A 144 13.99 20.04 -0.51
C ASP A 144 12.49 20.42 -0.45
N PHE A 145 12.12 21.61 -0.93
CA PHE A 145 10.72 22.02 -1.04
C PHE A 145 9.96 21.29 -2.16
N ARG A 146 10.57 21.16 -3.33
CA ARG A 146 9.98 20.58 -4.55
C ARG A 146 9.57 19.12 -4.38
N ILE A 147 10.39 18.32 -3.70
CA ILE A 147 10.13 16.87 -3.56
C ILE A 147 9.02 16.56 -2.55
N LYS A 148 8.86 17.36 -1.49
CA LYS A 148 8.01 17.02 -0.33
C LYS A 148 6.56 16.63 -0.67
N PRO A 149 5.84 17.33 -1.57
CA PRO A 149 4.47 16.95 -1.87
C PRO A 149 4.31 15.59 -2.57
N LEU A 150 5.38 14.98 -3.11
CA LEU A 150 5.36 13.61 -3.63
C LEU A 150 5.01 12.58 -2.54
N LEU A 151 5.19 12.87 -1.25
CA LEU A 151 4.76 11.98 -0.16
C LEU A 151 3.26 11.65 -0.23
N GLN A 152 2.42 12.57 -0.73
CA GLN A 152 0.99 12.31 -0.96
C GLN A 152 0.72 11.23 -2.02
N LEU A 153 1.68 10.98 -2.93
CA LEU A 153 1.61 9.91 -3.92
C LEU A 153 2.33 8.64 -3.41
N VAL A 154 3.57 8.80 -2.95
CA VAL A 154 4.49 7.67 -2.74
C VAL A 154 4.42 7.03 -1.35
N GLY A 155 3.85 7.72 -0.36
CA GLY A 155 3.65 7.28 1.02
C GLY A 155 4.90 7.28 1.92
N GLU A 156 4.66 7.25 3.22
CA GLU A 156 5.68 7.07 4.29
C GLU A 156 5.59 5.65 4.93
N SER A 157 4.61 4.86 4.48
CA SER A 157 4.30 3.50 4.90
C SER A 157 3.62 2.74 3.74
N ASN A 158 3.54 1.41 3.79
CA ASN A 158 2.91 0.61 2.72
C ASN A 158 1.43 0.99 2.49
N ASP A 159 0.78 1.54 3.52
CA ASP A 159 -0.64 1.86 3.61
C ASP A 159 -0.98 3.36 3.45
N SER A 160 0.02 4.25 3.39
CA SER A 160 -0.16 5.70 3.19
C SER A 160 0.10 6.19 1.76
N THR A 161 0.37 5.29 0.82
CA THR A 161 0.50 5.64 -0.61
C THR A 161 -0.88 5.90 -1.23
N ALA A 162 -0.94 6.73 -2.27
CA ALA A 162 -2.20 6.94 -2.99
C ALA A 162 -2.66 5.70 -3.80
N LEU A 163 -1.78 4.71 -3.99
CA LEU A 163 -2.07 3.48 -4.72
C LEU A 163 -2.60 2.35 -3.83
N PHE A 164 -2.30 2.35 -2.53
CA PHE A 164 -2.55 1.21 -1.65
C PHE A 164 -4.02 0.76 -1.60
N MET A 165 -4.95 1.70 -1.36
CA MET A 165 -6.38 1.36 -1.29
C MET A 165 -7.01 1.15 -2.68
N PRO A 166 -6.76 1.97 -3.72
CA PRO A 166 -7.32 1.71 -5.04
C PRO A 166 -6.88 0.38 -5.65
N LEU A 167 -5.60 -0.02 -5.53
CA LEU A 167 -5.12 -1.31 -6.06
C LEU A 167 -5.80 -2.52 -5.41
N GLN A 168 -6.28 -2.40 -4.16
CA GLN A 168 -7.06 -3.45 -3.49
C GLN A 168 -8.51 -3.56 -3.98
N LEU A 169 -9.01 -2.60 -4.77
CA LEU A 169 -10.40 -2.54 -5.25
C LEU A 169 -10.53 -2.67 -6.77
N ILE A 170 -9.45 -2.42 -7.51
CA ILE A 170 -9.38 -2.64 -8.96
C ILE A 170 -9.29 -4.15 -9.24
N GLY A 171 -10.00 -4.61 -10.28
CA GLY A 171 -9.93 -5.98 -10.78
C GLY A 171 -8.54 -6.29 -11.35
N LEU A 172 -7.84 -7.23 -10.71
CA LEU A 172 -6.46 -7.64 -11.00
C LEU A 172 -6.41 -8.85 -11.96
N ILE A 173 -7.39 -9.75 -11.84
CA ILE A 173 -7.59 -10.93 -12.70
C ILE A 173 -9.10 -11.09 -12.94
N GLY A 174 -9.63 -10.38 -13.94
CA GLY A 174 -11.08 -10.26 -14.13
C GLY A 174 -11.72 -9.51 -12.95
N ASP A 175 -12.65 -10.17 -12.24
CA ASP A 175 -13.28 -9.62 -11.02
C ASP A 175 -12.45 -9.83 -9.74
N VAL A 176 -11.36 -10.62 -9.78
CA VAL A 176 -10.51 -10.89 -8.62
C VAL A 176 -9.63 -9.69 -8.34
N THR A 177 -9.79 -9.06 -7.16
CA THR A 177 -9.01 -7.90 -6.74
C THR A 177 -7.77 -8.30 -5.91
N PHE A 178 -6.80 -7.39 -5.75
CA PHE A 178 -5.73 -7.61 -4.76
C PHE A 178 -6.27 -7.63 -3.32
N GLY A 179 -7.40 -6.96 -3.05
CA GLY A 179 -8.11 -7.07 -1.76
C GLY A 179 -8.64 -8.48 -1.49
N ASP A 180 -9.08 -9.21 -2.53
CA ASP A 180 -9.47 -10.62 -2.41
C ASP A 180 -8.28 -11.52 -2.10
N TYR A 181 -7.12 -11.29 -2.75
CA TYR A 181 -5.88 -12.01 -2.43
C TYR A 181 -5.54 -11.85 -0.93
N LEU A 182 -5.50 -10.61 -0.44
CA LEU A 182 -5.21 -10.35 0.97
C LEU A 182 -6.30 -10.89 1.92
N ARG A 183 -7.56 -10.98 1.51
CA ARG A 183 -8.62 -11.65 2.31
C ARG A 183 -8.38 -13.16 2.37
N ALA A 184 -8.19 -13.81 1.22
CA ALA A 184 -7.98 -15.25 1.10
C ALA A 184 -6.70 -15.73 1.80
N GLU A 185 -5.61 -14.95 1.74
CA GLU A 185 -4.36 -15.23 2.46
C GLU A 185 -4.57 -15.29 3.98
N ARG A 186 -5.29 -14.31 4.55
CA ARG A 186 -5.62 -14.26 5.99
C ARG A 186 -6.64 -15.33 6.41
N ALA A 187 -7.50 -15.79 5.50
CA ALA A 187 -8.49 -16.83 5.75
C ALA A 187 -7.94 -18.27 5.53
N GLY A 188 -6.84 -18.44 4.80
CA GLY A 188 -6.35 -19.74 4.34
C GLY A 188 -7.07 -20.28 3.09
N GLU A 189 -7.78 -19.42 2.35
CA GLU A 189 -8.66 -19.76 1.21
C GLU A 189 -8.01 -19.47 -0.17
N LEU A 190 -6.68 -19.34 -0.20
CA LEU A 190 -5.92 -19.01 -1.41
C LEU A 190 -6.11 -20.01 -2.56
N GLU A 191 -6.37 -21.29 -2.27
CA GLU A 191 -6.59 -22.32 -3.29
C GLU A 191 -7.93 -22.13 -4.01
N GLN A 192 -8.98 -21.78 -3.27
CA GLN A 192 -10.28 -21.42 -3.84
C GLN A 192 -10.18 -20.16 -4.70
N LEU A 193 -9.42 -19.15 -4.25
CA LEU A 193 -9.18 -17.93 -5.02
C LEU A 193 -8.36 -18.19 -6.28
N LYS A 194 -7.32 -19.03 -6.19
CA LYS A 194 -6.50 -19.47 -7.32
C LYS A 194 -7.35 -20.15 -8.39
N GLN A 195 -8.26 -21.05 -7.99
CA GLN A 195 -9.21 -21.70 -8.89
C GLN A 195 -10.18 -20.71 -9.56
N LYS A 196 -10.62 -19.65 -8.86
CA LYS A 196 -11.44 -18.56 -9.44
C LYS A 196 -10.63 -17.74 -10.46
N ALA A 197 -9.43 -17.30 -10.10
CA ALA A 197 -8.53 -16.53 -10.96
C ALA A 197 -8.17 -17.29 -12.25
N MET A 198 -7.83 -18.59 -12.13
CA MET A 198 -7.52 -19.46 -13.26
C MET A 198 -8.68 -19.69 -14.25
N GLN A 199 -9.93 -19.39 -13.86
CA GLN A 199 -11.11 -19.43 -14.74
C GLN A 199 -11.35 -18.10 -15.46
N GLN A 200 -10.82 -16.99 -14.93
CA GLN A 200 -10.98 -15.64 -15.49
C GLN A 200 -9.73 -15.11 -16.19
N PHE A 201 -8.64 -15.89 -16.21
CA PHE A 201 -7.41 -15.54 -16.92
C PHE A 201 -7.67 -15.24 -18.41
N SER A 202 -7.24 -14.05 -18.85
CA SER A 202 -7.34 -13.56 -20.23
C SER A 202 -6.04 -12.87 -20.65
N ALA A 203 -5.93 -12.50 -21.93
CA ALA A 203 -4.81 -11.70 -22.44
C ALA A 203 -4.70 -10.32 -21.75
N ASP A 204 -5.81 -9.80 -21.19
CA ASP A 204 -5.81 -8.54 -20.42
C ASP A 204 -5.03 -8.68 -19.10
N VAL A 205 -4.93 -9.90 -18.56
CA VAL A 205 -4.12 -10.22 -17.37
C VAL A 205 -2.63 -10.20 -17.72
N GLU A 206 -2.25 -10.73 -18.88
CA GLU A 206 -0.87 -10.62 -19.39
C GLU A 206 -0.49 -9.15 -19.59
N GLN A 207 -1.36 -8.36 -20.23
CA GLN A 207 -1.16 -6.92 -20.40
C GLN A 207 -1.11 -6.18 -19.05
N THR A 208 -1.91 -6.59 -18.06
CA THR A 208 -1.89 -6.00 -16.71
C THR A 208 -0.55 -6.21 -16.00
N VAL A 209 0.07 -7.38 -16.14
CA VAL A 209 1.43 -7.62 -15.63
C VAL A 209 2.46 -6.71 -16.30
N VAL A 210 2.36 -6.51 -17.62
CA VAL A 210 3.24 -5.58 -18.37
C VAL A 210 3.11 -4.15 -17.85
N LEU A 211 1.87 -3.64 -17.72
CA LEU A 211 1.59 -2.26 -17.31
C LEU A 211 1.95 -1.98 -15.83
N LEU A 212 1.79 -2.97 -14.95
CA LEU A 212 2.30 -2.89 -13.58
C LEU A 212 3.84 -2.85 -13.57
N SER A 213 4.51 -3.65 -14.40
CA SER A 213 5.96 -3.57 -14.59
C SER A 213 6.40 -2.19 -15.07
N GLU A 214 5.77 -1.64 -16.12
CA GLU A 214 6.08 -0.31 -16.64
C GLU A 214 5.90 0.77 -15.55
N SER A 215 4.82 0.70 -14.77
CA SER A 215 4.59 1.58 -13.61
C SER A 215 5.70 1.48 -12.57
N TYR A 216 6.15 0.26 -12.23
CA TYR A 216 7.26 0.00 -11.29
C TYR A 216 8.59 0.58 -11.81
N GLN A 217 8.89 0.38 -13.09
CA GLN A 217 10.12 0.88 -13.72
C GLN A 217 10.11 2.40 -13.85
N ASN A 218 8.96 3.01 -14.18
CA ASN A 218 8.79 4.46 -14.23
C ASN A 218 9.02 5.10 -12.85
N PHE A 219 8.42 4.56 -11.78
CA PHE A 219 8.69 5.02 -10.42
C PHE A 219 10.16 4.82 -10.02
N SER A 220 10.81 3.72 -10.41
CA SER A 220 12.23 3.50 -10.12
C SER A 220 13.16 4.48 -10.85
N GLN A 221 12.83 4.84 -12.08
CA GLN A 221 13.57 5.85 -12.85
C GLN A 221 13.35 7.27 -12.31
N ALA A 222 12.13 7.59 -11.89
CA ALA A 222 11.81 8.86 -11.22
C ALA A 222 12.53 9.01 -9.86
N GLU A 223 12.57 7.96 -9.04
CA GLU A 223 13.33 7.92 -7.77
C GLU A 223 14.83 8.14 -8.02
N LEU A 224 15.41 7.48 -9.02
CA LEU A 224 16.82 7.62 -9.40
C LEU A 224 17.15 9.03 -9.93
N ALA A 225 16.27 9.62 -10.75
CA ALA A 225 16.42 10.97 -11.26
C ALA A 225 16.37 12.01 -10.13
N ILE A 226 15.40 11.91 -9.20
CA ILE A 226 15.34 12.77 -8.01
C ILE A 226 16.59 12.57 -7.15
N ALA A 227 17.04 11.34 -6.91
CA ALA A 227 18.23 11.06 -6.12
C ALA A 227 19.49 11.72 -6.70
N LYS A 228 19.69 11.66 -8.02
CA LYS A 228 20.78 12.34 -8.74
C LYS A 228 20.73 13.87 -8.54
N GLU A 229 19.55 14.49 -8.62
CA GLU A 229 19.42 15.93 -8.46
C GLU A 229 19.58 16.37 -6.99
N CYS A 230 18.96 15.66 -6.04
CA CYS A 230 19.13 15.90 -4.61
C CYS A 230 20.60 15.74 -4.16
N GLN A 231 21.33 14.77 -4.72
CA GLN A 231 22.75 14.55 -4.42
C GLN A 231 23.64 15.74 -4.80
N GLN A 232 23.37 16.41 -5.93
CA GLN A 232 24.14 17.58 -6.39
C GLN A 232 24.04 18.78 -5.43
N VAL A 233 22.93 18.90 -4.69
CA VAL A 233 22.64 20.00 -3.76
C VAL A 233 22.75 19.60 -2.27
N GLY A 234 23.05 18.35 -1.97
CA GLY A 234 23.14 17.84 -0.60
C GLY A 234 21.79 17.81 0.14
N VAL A 235 20.74 17.40 -0.57
CA VAL A 235 19.40 17.06 -0.03
C VAL A 235 19.28 15.54 0.08
N THR A 236 18.58 15.04 1.11
CA THR A 236 18.21 13.62 1.19
C THR A 236 16.99 13.39 0.29
N PRO A 237 17.06 12.52 -0.74
CA PRO A 237 15.91 12.24 -1.59
C PRO A 237 14.83 11.44 -0.84
N ILE A 238 13.57 11.63 -1.26
CA ILE A 238 12.44 10.80 -0.85
C ILE A 238 12.55 9.43 -1.53
N SER A 239 12.33 8.34 -0.80
CA SER A 239 12.26 7.01 -1.39
C SER A 239 10.83 6.67 -1.84
N PHE A 240 10.75 6.02 -2.99
CA PHE A 240 9.52 5.52 -3.61
C PHE A 240 9.25 4.05 -3.23
N ARG A 241 9.96 3.51 -2.22
CA ARG A 241 9.88 2.08 -1.83
C ARG A 241 8.45 1.60 -1.59
N PHE A 242 7.60 2.40 -0.95
CA PHE A 242 6.25 1.99 -0.54
C PHE A 242 5.29 1.84 -1.74
N VAL A 243 5.20 2.87 -2.60
CA VAL A 243 4.39 2.80 -3.82
C VAL A 243 4.86 1.70 -4.79
N LYS A 244 6.18 1.49 -4.87
CA LYS A 244 6.75 0.36 -5.64
C LYS A 244 6.45 -1.00 -5.01
N ALA A 245 6.38 -1.10 -3.68
CA ALA A 245 5.95 -2.32 -3.01
C ALA A 245 4.50 -2.66 -3.37
N ASN A 246 3.55 -1.71 -3.30
CA ASN A 246 2.16 -2.00 -3.65
C ASN A 246 1.98 -2.55 -5.09
N ILE A 247 2.78 -2.05 -6.04
CA ILE A 247 2.81 -2.53 -7.43
C ILE A 247 3.44 -3.94 -7.50
N ALA A 248 4.57 -4.16 -6.84
CA ALA A 248 5.23 -5.47 -6.77
C ALA A 248 4.34 -6.53 -6.11
N ASP A 249 3.66 -6.20 -5.01
CA ASP A 249 2.72 -7.08 -4.30
C ASP A 249 1.55 -7.47 -5.22
N SER A 250 1.04 -6.53 -6.02
CA SER A 250 0.01 -6.78 -7.04
C SER A 250 0.51 -7.74 -8.14
N ILE A 251 1.73 -7.54 -8.65
CA ILE A 251 2.36 -8.45 -9.62
C ILE A 251 2.54 -9.85 -9.03
N ASN A 252 3.01 -9.94 -7.79
CA ASN A 252 3.25 -11.21 -7.09
C ASN A 252 1.94 -11.97 -6.81
N ALA A 253 0.84 -11.26 -6.53
CA ALA A 253 -0.48 -11.86 -6.45
C ALA A 253 -0.94 -12.45 -7.80
N ILE A 254 -0.73 -11.76 -8.93
CA ILE A 254 -1.01 -12.34 -10.26
C ILE A 254 -0.16 -13.59 -10.49
N ARG A 255 1.13 -13.54 -10.15
CA ARG A 255 2.05 -14.67 -10.26
C ARG A 255 1.53 -15.88 -9.47
N PHE A 256 1.29 -15.71 -8.17
CA PHE A 256 0.82 -16.79 -7.30
C PHE A 256 -0.50 -17.42 -7.78
N LEU A 257 -1.44 -16.58 -8.23
CA LEU A 257 -2.78 -17.02 -8.65
C LEU A 257 -2.80 -17.63 -10.06
N CYS A 258 -1.90 -17.25 -10.97
CA CYS A 258 -2.03 -17.55 -12.40
C CYS A 258 -0.73 -17.85 -13.18
N GLU A 259 0.46 -17.94 -12.58
CA GLU A 259 1.72 -18.23 -13.31
C GLU A 259 1.63 -19.46 -14.23
N GLU A 260 0.93 -20.51 -13.80
CA GLU A 260 0.66 -21.74 -14.59
C GLU A 260 -0.17 -21.52 -15.87
N LYS A 261 -0.75 -20.34 -16.09
CA LYS A 261 -1.48 -19.96 -17.30
C LYS A 261 -0.63 -19.24 -18.33
N PHE A 262 0.48 -18.62 -17.91
CA PHE A 262 1.39 -17.92 -18.81
C PHE A 262 2.23 -18.93 -19.59
N SER A 263 2.50 -18.65 -20.88
CA SER A 263 3.43 -19.49 -21.66
C SER A 263 4.88 -19.39 -21.17
N PHE A 264 5.25 -18.21 -20.64
CA PHE A 264 6.41 -17.98 -19.78
C PHE A 264 6.08 -16.77 -18.88
N TRP A 265 6.63 -16.71 -17.66
CA TRP A 265 6.44 -15.55 -16.81
C TRP A 265 7.26 -14.36 -17.33
N PRO A 266 6.65 -13.20 -17.65
CA PRO A 266 7.32 -12.17 -18.47
C PRO A 266 8.31 -11.27 -17.73
N LEU A 267 8.38 -11.34 -16.39
CA LEU A 267 9.17 -10.43 -15.56
C LEU A 267 10.30 -11.14 -14.81
N ASP A 268 11.41 -10.45 -14.58
CA ASP A 268 12.52 -10.92 -13.73
C ASP A 268 12.33 -10.56 -12.24
N GLU A 269 13.33 -10.87 -11.41
CA GLU A 269 13.38 -10.54 -9.98
C GLU A 269 13.42 -9.02 -9.69
N GLN A 270 13.65 -8.18 -10.71
CA GLN A 270 13.66 -6.72 -10.63
C GLN A 270 12.37 -6.11 -11.23
N TYR A 271 11.37 -6.94 -11.52
CA TYR A 271 10.11 -6.59 -12.17
C TYR A 271 10.31 -5.92 -13.54
N GLN A 272 11.39 -6.25 -14.25
CA GLN A 272 11.67 -5.78 -15.61
C GLN A 272 11.26 -6.85 -16.62
N LEU A 273 10.76 -6.42 -17.78
CA LEU A 273 10.44 -7.30 -18.90
C LEU A 273 11.65 -8.11 -19.35
N GLN A 274 11.56 -9.43 -19.17
CA GLN A 274 12.48 -10.36 -19.79
C GLN A 274 12.26 -10.30 -21.31
N LYS A 275 13.34 -10.14 -22.08
CA LYS A 275 13.26 -10.39 -23.51
C LYS A 275 12.98 -11.88 -23.69
N GLU A 276 11.97 -12.21 -24.50
CA GLU A 276 11.81 -13.59 -24.97
C GLU A 276 13.13 -14.03 -25.60
N ASP A 277 13.76 -15.05 -25.00
CA ASP A 277 14.85 -15.75 -25.67
C ASP A 277 14.21 -16.45 -26.88
N ALA A 278 14.41 -15.87 -28.07
CA ALA A 278 13.79 -16.34 -29.31
C ALA A 278 14.10 -17.83 -29.58
N ALA A 279 15.20 -18.34 -29.01
CA ALA A 279 15.56 -19.74 -28.93
C ALA A 279 14.45 -20.65 -28.36
N LEU A 280 13.62 -20.21 -27.41
CA LEU A 280 12.52 -21.01 -26.86
C LEU A 280 11.38 -21.19 -27.87
N LYS A 281 10.93 -20.09 -28.52
CA LYS A 281 9.96 -20.19 -29.62
C LYS A 281 10.51 -20.99 -30.80
N GLN A 282 11.81 -20.87 -31.09
CA GLN A 282 12.46 -21.63 -32.14
C GLN A 282 12.54 -23.13 -31.79
N ALA A 283 12.99 -23.51 -30.58
CA ALA A 283 13.06 -24.89 -30.14
C ALA A 283 11.68 -25.58 -30.07
N MET A 284 10.64 -24.87 -29.62
CA MET A 284 9.26 -25.37 -29.63
C MET A 284 8.72 -25.54 -31.06
N SER A 285 9.07 -24.63 -31.98
CA SER A 285 8.69 -24.74 -33.40
C SER A 285 9.43 -25.89 -34.11
N GLU A 286 10.72 -26.07 -33.87
CA GLU A 286 11.52 -27.16 -34.44
C GLU A 286 11.07 -28.52 -33.92
N THR A 287 10.71 -28.63 -32.63
CA THR A 287 10.13 -29.86 -32.04
C THR A 287 8.77 -30.20 -32.66
N ALA A 288 7.95 -29.20 -32.99
CA ALA A 288 6.64 -29.39 -33.61
C ALA A 288 6.69 -29.81 -35.10
N GLN A 289 7.85 -29.75 -35.76
CA GLN A 289 8.00 -30.06 -37.20
C GLN A 289 8.52 -31.48 -37.49
N GLN A 290 8.84 -32.30 -36.48
CA GLN A 290 9.38 -33.66 -36.68
C GLN A 290 8.36 -34.81 -36.50
N SER A 291 7.08 -34.51 -36.28
CA SER A 291 6.00 -35.50 -36.17
C SER A 291 5.18 -35.63 -37.46
N ASN A 292 5.77 -36.24 -38.50
CA ASN A 292 5.08 -36.52 -39.78
C ASN A 292 4.63 -38.00 -39.90
N PRO A 293 3.33 -38.32 -39.75
CA PRO A 293 2.86 -39.71 -39.67
C PRO A 293 2.33 -40.24 -41.02
N ASN A 294 3.20 -40.46 -42.02
CA ASN A 294 2.78 -41.18 -43.23
C ASN A 294 3.95 -41.81 -44.03
N SER A 295 4.09 -43.16 -44.02
CA SER A 295 4.90 -43.95 -44.97
C SER A 295 4.71 -45.46 -44.78
N GLU A 296 4.01 -46.12 -45.72
CA GLU A 296 3.90 -47.58 -45.90
C GLU A 296 3.54 -47.87 -47.39
N PRO A 297 3.76 -49.08 -47.94
CA PRO A 297 4.93 -49.96 -47.78
C PRO A 297 5.38 -50.68 -49.09
N GLU A 298 6.68 -50.88 -49.33
CA GLU A 298 7.20 -51.79 -50.40
C GLU A 298 8.45 -52.61 -49.96
N GLN A 299 8.87 -53.61 -50.75
CA GLN A 299 9.61 -54.81 -50.30
C GLN A 299 10.51 -55.44 -51.39
N ILE A 300 11.51 -56.31 -51.13
CA ILE A 300 12.01 -56.87 -49.84
C ILE A 300 13.47 -56.38 -49.58
N THR A 301 14.63 -57.08 -49.61
CA THR A 301 15.00 -58.51 -49.80
C THR A 301 16.45 -58.77 -49.30
N HIS A 302 16.65 -59.69 -48.32
CA HIS A 302 17.85 -60.53 -47.99
C HIS A 302 19.30 -59.91 -47.96
N SER A 303 20.22 -60.22 -47.02
CA SER A 303 20.35 -61.34 -46.06
C SER A 303 21.21 -61.03 -44.79
N GLU A 304 21.10 -61.94 -43.81
CA GLU A 304 21.75 -62.13 -42.49
C GLU A 304 23.29 -62.39 -42.45
N PRO A 305 23.96 -62.63 -41.26
CA PRO A 305 23.47 -62.87 -39.88
C PRO A 305 24.15 -62.14 -38.68
N LEU A 306 23.58 -62.36 -37.47
CA LEU A 306 24.02 -62.00 -36.09
C LEU A 306 25.09 -62.99 -35.50
N PRO A 307 25.82 -62.67 -34.39
CA PRO A 307 25.35 -62.71 -32.97
C PRO A 307 25.78 -61.47 -32.12
N ALA A 308 25.09 -60.98 -31.07
CA ALA A 308 24.26 -61.53 -29.97
C ALA A 308 25.03 -61.94 -28.68
N ALA A 309 24.99 -61.11 -27.61
CA ALA A 309 25.09 -61.50 -26.19
C ALA A 309 24.84 -60.32 -25.19
N THR A 310 24.36 -60.67 -23.99
CA THR A 310 23.79 -59.82 -22.92
C THR A 310 24.77 -59.52 -21.76
N LEU A 311 24.67 -58.32 -21.13
CA LEU A 311 24.90 -57.86 -19.71
C LEU A 311 25.75 -58.69 -18.68
N PRO A 312 26.20 -58.16 -17.50
CA PRO A 312 26.43 -56.77 -17.01
C PRO A 312 27.74 -56.57 -16.14
N GLN A 313 27.85 -55.40 -15.46
CA GLN A 313 28.37 -55.19 -14.08
C GLN A 313 29.89 -55.01 -13.73
N VAL A 314 30.12 -54.07 -12.78
CA VAL A 314 31.02 -54.10 -11.58
C VAL A 314 32.48 -53.53 -11.61
N GLU A 315 32.70 -52.59 -10.67
CA GLU A 315 33.91 -52.17 -9.90
C GLU A 315 35.14 -51.40 -10.48
N GLN A 316 35.82 -50.71 -9.54
CA GLN A 316 37.05 -49.93 -9.69
C GLN A 316 38.31 -50.81 -9.52
N PRO A 317 39.55 -50.34 -9.79
CA PRO A 317 40.33 -49.80 -8.65
C PRO A 317 41.40 -48.69 -8.94
N SER A 318 41.51 -47.78 -7.97
CA SER A 318 42.75 -47.26 -7.32
C SER A 318 43.94 -46.61 -8.06
N GLN A 319 44.15 -45.31 -7.75
CA GLN A 319 45.40 -44.65 -7.27
C GLN A 319 46.64 -44.59 -8.21
N THR A 320 47.54 -43.59 -8.18
CA THR A 320 48.25 -42.98 -7.04
C THR A 320 48.92 -41.61 -7.36
N HIS A 321 49.06 -40.74 -6.33
CA HIS A 321 50.03 -39.62 -6.19
C HIS A 321 50.01 -38.49 -7.25
N THR A 322 50.26 -37.20 -6.98
CA THR A 322 50.66 -36.41 -5.78
C THR A 322 50.24 -34.94 -6.02
N ALA A 323 50.18 -33.99 -5.08
CA ALA A 323 50.65 -33.93 -3.69
C ALA A 323 49.67 -33.13 -2.78
N GLN A 324 50.20 -32.41 -1.78
CA GLN A 324 49.49 -31.66 -0.75
C GLN A 324 49.71 -30.13 -0.87
N HIS A 325 48.75 -29.34 -0.41
CA HIS A 325 49.04 -28.34 0.63
C HIS A 325 47.87 -28.25 1.62
N VAL A 326 48.14 -27.83 2.86
CA VAL A 326 47.23 -28.05 4.01
C VAL A 326 46.90 -26.75 4.73
N VAL A 327 45.61 -26.53 5.01
CA VAL A 327 45.12 -25.82 6.19
C VAL A 327 43.96 -26.62 6.77
N ALA A 328 44.00 -26.94 8.06
CA ALA A 328 42.93 -27.67 8.76
C ALA A 328 42.13 -26.71 9.64
N GLY A 329 40.80 -26.86 9.65
CA GLY A 329 39.89 -25.94 10.35
C GLY A 329 38.51 -26.55 10.60
N ALA A 330 38.45 -27.52 11.53
CA ALA A 330 37.28 -28.10 12.19
C ALA A 330 35.91 -27.99 11.46
N ALA A 331 35.48 -29.09 10.83
CA ALA A 331 34.07 -29.28 10.49
C ALA A 331 33.24 -29.42 11.78
N LEU A 332 32.52 -28.35 12.14
CA LEU A 332 31.51 -28.42 13.20
C LEU A 332 30.31 -29.20 12.70
N GLN A 333 29.97 -30.30 13.39
CA GLN A 333 28.67 -30.94 13.23
C GLN A 333 27.60 -30.00 13.77
N VAL A 334 26.90 -29.29 12.89
CA VAL A 334 25.66 -28.58 13.25
C VAL A 334 24.59 -29.64 13.47
N GLY A 335 24.46 -30.09 14.72
CA GLY A 335 23.28 -30.83 15.15
C GLY A 335 22.05 -29.94 14.96
N THR A 336 21.04 -30.42 14.25
CA THR A 336 19.77 -29.72 14.11
C THR A 336 19.00 -29.83 15.43
N GLU A 337 19.31 -28.94 16.39
CA GLU A 337 18.51 -28.73 17.58
C GLU A 337 17.14 -28.17 17.17
N GLN A 338 16.22 -29.07 16.81
CA GLN A 338 14.82 -28.72 16.62
C GLN A 338 14.31 -28.09 17.92
N VAL A 339 13.66 -26.93 17.80
CA VAL A 339 13.09 -26.21 18.94
C VAL A 339 11.77 -26.87 19.31
N VAL A 340 11.80 -27.74 20.32
CA VAL A 340 10.65 -28.57 20.74
C VAL A 340 9.73 -27.83 21.70
N ASN A 341 10.21 -26.79 22.40
CA ASN A 341 9.43 -26.04 23.39
C ASN A 341 9.80 -24.55 23.48
N ARG A 342 8.93 -23.78 24.14
CA ARG A 342 9.02 -22.32 24.32
C ARG A 342 10.30 -21.89 25.05
N ASP A 343 10.73 -22.63 26.07
CA ASP A 343 11.92 -22.29 26.85
C ASP A 343 13.20 -22.50 26.06
N GLN A 344 13.27 -23.55 25.23
CA GLN A 344 14.35 -23.78 24.29
C GLN A 344 14.41 -22.65 23.24
N ALA A 345 13.27 -22.18 22.74
CA ALA A 345 13.22 -21.03 21.82
C ALA A 345 13.84 -19.76 22.43
N PHE A 346 13.53 -19.46 23.70
CA PHE A 346 14.10 -18.33 24.41
C PHE A 346 15.57 -18.54 24.79
N GLN A 347 16.04 -19.78 24.97
CA GLN A 347 17.46 -20.09 25.13
C GLN A 347 18.26 -19.81 23.85
N GLU A 348 17.75 -20.17 22.66
CA GLU A 348 18.38 -19.80 21.38
C GLU A 348 18.40 -18.28 21.17
N LEU A 349 17.28 -17.61 21.44
CA LEU A 349 17.22 -16.14 21.36
C LEU A 349 18.22 -15.48 22.34
N ARG A 350 18.50 -16.08 23.50
CA ARG A 350 19.55 -15.60 24.42
C ARG A 350 20.96 -15.86 23.88
N LYS A 351 21.25 -17.04 23.31
CA LYS A 351 22.54 -17.29 22.63
C LYS A 351 22.81 -16.24 21.54
N ILE A 352 21.78 -15.88 20.76
CA ILE A 352 21.84 -14.84 19.71
C ILE A 352 22.02 -13.44 20.32
N SER A 353 21.27 -13.10 21.38
CA SER A 353 21.43 -11.86 22.14
C SER A 353 22.86 -11.66 22.67
N GLU A 354 23.44 -12.69 23.30
CA GLU A 354 24.80 -12.67 23.82
C GLU A 354 25.86 -12.54 22.72
N PHE A 355 25.62 -13.14 21.54
CA PHE A 355 26.46 -12.93 20.35
C PHE A 355 26.46 -11.46 19.93
N PHE A 356 25.29 -10.85 19.67
CA PHE A 356 25.19 -9.43 19.29
C PHE A 356 25.76 -8.49 20.36
N LYS A 357 25.54 -8.78 21.65
CA LYS A 357 26.10 -8.01 22.76
C LYS A 357 27.63 -8.05 22.83
N LYS A 358 28.26 -9.07 22.25
CA LYS A 358 29.71 -9.26 22.17
C LYS A 358 30.33 -8.71 20.89
N THR A 359 29.62 -8.78 19.75
CA THR A 359 30.11 -8.26 18.45
C THR A 359 29.76 -6.79 18.24
N GLU A 360 28.59 -6.35 18.69
CA GLU A 360 28.05 -5.01 18.48
C GLU A 360 27.46 -4.45 19.80
N PRO A 361 28.28 -4.04 20.80
CA PRO A 361 27.79 -3.66 22.14
C PRO A 361 26.82 -2.47 22.20
N HIS A 362 26.68 -1.71 21.11
CA HIS A 362 25.77 -0.58 20.96
C HIS A 362 24.59 -0.86 20.00
N SER A 363 24.49 -2.07 19.46
CA SER A 363 23.41 -2.45 18.54
C SER A 363 22.10 -2.67 19.29
N PRO A 364 20.99 -2.02 18.89
CA PRO A 364 19.70 -2.14 19.56
C PRO A 364 19.14 -3.57 19.50
N VAL A 365 19.62 -4.39 18.56
CA VAL A 365 19.21 -5.80 18.38
C VAL A 365 19.36 -6.60 19.67
N SER A 366 20.50 -6.49 20.36
CA SER A 366 20.74 -7.22 21.61
C SER A 366 19.74 -6.87 22.72
N PHE A 367 19.44 -5.57 22.90
CA PHE A 367 18.48 -5.08 23.87
C PHE A 367 17.03 -5.44 23.51
N LEU A 368 16.68 -5.45 22.22
CA LEU A 368 15.37 -5.87 21.73
C LEU A 368 15.15 -7.37 21.93
N LEU A 369 16.17 -8.21 21.73
CA LEU A 369 16.11 -9.66 21.97
C LEU A 369 15.89 -9.98 23.45
N GLU A 370 16.65 -9.39 24.39
CA GLU A 370 16.38 -9.56 25.82
C GLU A 370 14.99 -9.05 26.23
N ARG A 371 14.52 -7.94 25.64
CA ARG A 371 13.17 -7.43 25.90
C ARG A 371 12.10 -8.41 25.43
N ALA A 372 12.26 -8.99 24.24
CA ALA A 372 11.35 -9.99 23.68
C ALA A 372 11.32 -11.29 24.52
N ILE A 373 12.49 -11.79 24.95
CA ILE A 373 12.59 -12.94 25.86
C ILE A 373 11.85 -12.65 27.17
N ARG A 374 12.07 -11.47 27.78
CA ARG A 374 11.45 -11.10 29.05
C ARG A 374 9.94 -10.93 28.93
N TRP A 375 9.44 -10.28 27.88
CA TRP A 375 8.01 -10.24 27.55
C TRP A 375 7.43 -11.65 27.33
N GLY A 376 8.23 -12.56 26.78
CA GLY A 376 7.92 -13.98 26.64
C GLY A 376 7.71 -14.76 27.95
N TYR A 377 8.12 -14.21 29.10
CA TYR A 377 7.93 -14.79 30.43
C TYR A 377 6.97 -13.99 31.34
N MET A 378 6.48 -12.83 30.90
CA MET A 378 5.47 -12.05 31.63
C MET A 378 4.07 -12.66 31.47
N SER A 379 3.23 -12.51 32.49
CA SER A 379 1.79 -12.67 32.31
C SER A 379 1.21 -11.50 31.51
N LEU A 380 0.04 -11.71 30.86
CA LEU A 380 -0.58 -10.66 30.06
C LEU A 380 -0.86 -9.36 30.84
N PRO A 381 -1.33 -9.37 32.11
CA PRO A 381 -1.50 -8.15 32.89
C PRO A 381 -0.18 -7.37 33.11
N GLU A 382 0.92 -8.06 33.42
CA GLU A 382 2.24 -7.43 33.61
C GLU A 382 2.76 -6.82 32.31
N LEU A 383 2.60 -7.54 31.19
CA LEU A 383 2.99 -7.08 29.87
C LEU A 383 2.19 -5.83 29.45
N MET A 384 0.87 -5.81 29.66
CA MET A 384 0.04 -4.63 29.34
C MET A 384 0.38 -3.45 30.26
N GLN A 385 0.62 -3.68 31.55
CA GLN A 385 1.02 -2.63 32.49
C GLN A 385 2.35 -1.97 32.08
N GLU A 386 3.32 -2.75 31.58
CA GLU A 386 4.58 -2.21 31.09
C GLU A 386 4.44 -1.54 29.71
N MET A 387 3.73 -2.14 28.76
CA MET A 387 3.53 -1.57 27.42
C MET A 387 2.75 -0.25 27.44
N THR A 388 1.83 -0.08 28.40
CA THR A 388 1.13 1.19 28.65
C THR A 388 1.93 2.19 29.50
N ALA A 389 3.14 1.83 29.93
CA ALA A 389 3.98 2.62 30.85
C ALA A 389 3.25 3.06 32.14
N GLY A 390 2.29 2.25 32.63
CA GLY A 390 1.45 2.59 33.77
C GLY A 390 0.32 3.57 33.50
N ASN A 391 -0.03 3.85 32.23
CA ASN A 391 -1.17 4.69 31.87
C ASN A 391 -2.51 3.99 32.17
N ASN A 392 -2.98 4.17 33.41
CA ASN A 392 -4.19 3.54 33.94
C ASN A 392 -5.46 3.80 33.10
N ALA A 393 -5.56 4.92 32.38
CA ALA A 393 -6.73 5.19 31.54
C ALA A 393 -6.84 4.21 30.36
N VAL A 394 -5.70 3.87 29.74
CA VAL A 394 -5.64 2.87 28.65
C VAL A 394 -5.93 1.47 29.19
N MET A 395 -5.38 1.12 30.37
CA MET A 395 -5.68 -0.15 31.04
C MET A 395 -7.17 -0.27 31.40
N GLN A 396 -7.81 0.80 31.90
CA GLN A 396 -9.25 0.81 32.21
C GLN A 396 -10.11 0.64 30.94
N GLN A 397 -9.74 1.30 29.84
CA GLN A 397 -10.41 1.14 28.55
C GLN A 397 -10.31 -0.31 28.03
N ILE A 398 -9.12 -0.92 28.11
CA ILE A 398 -8.89 -2.31 27.66
C ILE A 398 -9.66 -3.30 28.55
N ASN A 399 -9.62 -3.14 29.87
CA ASN A 399 -10.35 -3.99 30.81
C ASN A 399 -11.86 -3.94 30.52
N LEU A 400 -12.45 -2.74 30.44
CA LEU A 400 -13.87 -2.54 30.15
C LEU A 400 -14.32 -3.16 28.81
N LEU A 401 -13.44 -3.19 27.79
CA LEU A 401 -13.71 -3.80 26.48
C LEU A 401 -13.47 -5.32 26.45
N THR A 402 -12.73 -5.89 27.40
CA THR A 402 -12.36 -7.32 27.43
C THR A 402 -13.01 -8.11 28.56
N GLY A 403 -13.59 -7.44 29.56
CA GLY A 403 -14.25 -8.07 30.71
C GLY A 403 -13.31 -8.76 31.71
N MET A 404 -12.01 -8.44 31.67
CA MET A 404 -10.99 -9.06 32.55
C MET A 404 -11.14 -8.68 34.04
N ASP A 405 -12.04 -7.75 34.35
CA ASP A 405 -12.36 -7.17 35.66
C ASP A 405 -12.85 -8.18 36.70
N ASN A 406 -13.46 -9.30 36.27
CA ASN A 406 -14.10 -10.28 37.16
C ASN A 406 -13.81 -11.73 36.74
N LEU A 407 -12.65 -12.26 37.18
CA LEU A 407 -12.26 -13.67 36.99
C LEU A 407 -12.71 -14.60 38.14
N SER A 408 -13.40 -14.09 39.16
CA SER A 408 -14.06 -14.92 40.17
C SER A 408 -15.36 -15.51 39.61
N GLN A 409 -15.50 -16.85 39.61
CA GLN A 409 -16.76 -17.50 39.27
C GLN A 409 -17.88 -17.02 40.20
N LEU A 410 -19.01 -16.64 39.61
CA LEU A 410 -20.25 -16.40 40.34
C LEU A 410 -20.78 -17.74 40.88
N ASP A 411 -20.90 -17.85 42.20
CA ASP A 411 -21.53 -18.99 42.84
C ASP A 411 -23.05 -18.94 42.59
N LEU A 412 -23.62 -20.03 42.07
CA LEU A 412 -24.97 -20.03 41.48
C LEU A 412 -26.07 -20.42 42.49
N ASP A 413 -25.71 -20.94 43.66
CA ASP A 413 -26.65 -21.58 44.59
C ASP A 413 -27.48 -20.61 45.45
N GLU A 414 -27.13 -19.32 45.54
CA GLU A 414 -27.87 -18.33 46.35
C GLU A 414 -29.18 -17.84 45.71
N LYS A 415 -29.51 -18.20 44.47
CA LYS A 415 -30.70 -17.71 43.76
C LYS A 415 -32.00 -18.43 44.17
N LYS A 416 -32.38 -18.26 45.44
CA LYS A 416 -33.65 -18.77 46.02
C LYS A 416 -34.86 -18.33 45.19
N ILE A 417 -35.54 -19.31 44.61
CA ILE A 417 -36.76 -19.12 43.81
C ILE A 417 -37.90 -18.70 44.74
N SER A 418 -38.30 -17.43 44.71
CA SER A 418 -39.52 -16.97 45.36
C SER A 418 -40.75 -17.44 44.58
N SER A 419 -41.60 -18.23 45.24
CA SER A 419 -42.83 -18.80 44.65
C SER A 419 -43.82 -17.73 44.16
N PRO A 420 -44.61 -17.99 43.11
CA PRO A 420 -45.56 -17.03 42.56
C PRO A 420 -46.82 -16.88 43.45
N SER A 421 -47.18 -15.64 43.76
CA SER A 421 -48.47 -15.30 44.40
C SER A 421 -49.55 -15.04 43.35
N ILE A 422 -50.63 -15.81 43.39
CA ILE A 422 -51.77 -15.68 42.47
C ILE A 422 -52.80 -14.70 43.04
N ILE A 423 -53.11 -13.60 42.32
CA ILE A 423 -54.39 -12.87 42.48
C ILE A 423 -54.98 -12.52 41.10
N SER A 424 -56.07 -13.23 40.79
CA SER A 424 -57.25 -12.91 39.97
C SER A 424 -57.22 -11.79 38.91
N HIS A 425 -57.65 -12.15 37.70
CA HIS A 425 -58.13 -11.21 36.67
C HIS A 425 -59.42 -10.48 37.11
N SER A 426 -59.61 -9.27 36.57
CA SER A 426 -60.92 -8.66 36.36
C SER A 426 -60.94 -7.95 35.00
N ALA A 427 -62.10 -7.83 34.36
CA ALA A 427 -62.20 -7.63 32.91
C ALA A 427 -61.99 -6.18 32.43
N VAL A 428 -61.45 -6.05 31.21
CA VAL A 428 -61.46 -4.79 30.44
C VAL A 428 -62.86 -4.55 29.89
N ALA A 429 -63.39 -3.33 30.07
CA ALA A 429 -64.58 -2.84 29.40
C ALA A 429 -64.29 -1.46 28.78
N THR A 430 -64.70 -1.28 27.53
CA THR A 430 -64.35 -0.11 26.71
C THR A 430 -65.43 0.97 26.78
N GLN A 431 -65.05 2.26 26.91
CA GLN A 431 -65.41 3.34 25.95
C GLN A 431 -65.44 4.79 26.50
N VAL A 432 -65.14 5.70 25.57
CA VAL A 432 -65.61 7.10 25.41
C VAL A 432 -65.05 8.22 26.30
N ALA A 433 -64.64 9.26 25.58
CA ALA A 433 -63.98 10.50 25.99
C ALA A 433 -64.82 11.51 26.76
N THR A 434 -64.10 12.36 27.51
CA THR A 434 -64.17 13.85 27.50
C THR A 434 -62.86 14.39 28.13
N ASP A 435 -62.45 15.66 28.05
CA ASP A 435 -62.51 16.70 27.00
C ASP A 435 -61.62 17.88 27.48
N SER A 436 -61.01 18.66 26.59
CA SER A 436 -60.56 20.06 26.78
C SER A 436 -59.41 20.35 27.80
N THR A 437 -58.50 21.34 27.61
CA THR A 437 -58.16 22.23 26.47
C THR A 437 -56.82 22.96 26.72
N HIS A 438 -55.99 23.11 25.66
CA HIS A 438 -55.17 24.31 25.31
C HIS A 438 -54.11 24.91 26.30
N GLN A 439 -53.18 25.79 25.91
CA GLN A 439 -52.99 26.55 24.64
C GLN A 439 -51.51 26.84 24.26
N THR A 440 -51.18 26.62 22.98
CA THR A 440 -50.28 27.39 22.07
C THR A 440 -48.88 27.90 22.44
N PHE A 441 -47.93 27.61 21.55
CA PHE A 441 -46.87 28.54 21.10
C PHE A 441 -47.42 29.55 20.06
N PRO A 442 -46.73 30.67 19.84
CA PRO A 442 -46.64 31.31 18.52
C PRO A 442 -45.19 31.37 17.98
N VAL A 443 -45.07 31.47 16.66
CA VAL A 443 -43.84 31.80 15.91
C VAL A 443 -44.09 33.12 15.19
N GLU A 444 -43.09 34.01 15.12
CA GLU A 444 -43.18 35.21 14.29
C GLU A 444 -41.79 35.59 13.73
N ASN A 445 -41.76 36.03 12.46
CA ASN A 445 -40.59 36.58 11.78
C ASN A 445 -40.77 38.10 11.67
N ASP A 446 -39.70 38.89 11.75
CA ASP A 446 -39.46 39.94 10.75
C ASP A 446 -37.97 40.35 10.64
N ASN A 447 -37.70 41.30 9.75
CA ASN A 447 -36.39 41.72 9.25
C ASN A 447 -35.86 43.03 9.88
N GLN A 448 -34.69 43.44 9.36
CA GLN A 448 -34.15 44.81 9.25
C GLN A 448 -33.22 45.38 10.36
N ASP A 449 -31.91 45.31 10.03
CA ASP A 449 -31.10 46.47 9.61
C ASP A 449 -30.33 47.35 10.66
N LYS A 450 -29.18 47.87 10.19
CA LYS A 450 -28.31 48.96 10.71
C LYS A 450 -27.48 48.84 12.02
N ALA A 451 -26.15 48.71 11.78
CA ALA A 451 -25.10 49.71 12.03
C ALA A 451 -24.49 49.98 13.45
N ASP A 452 -23.17 50.25 13.43
CA ASP A 452 -22.29 51.02 14.33
C ASP A 452 -22.56 51.00 15.86
N THR A 453 -21.57 50.73 16.71
CA THR A 453 -20.37 51.60 16.91
C THR A 453 -19.30 50.90 17.77
N ASN A 454 -18.04 51.35 17.67
CA ASN A 454 -16.93 51.00 18.58
C ASN A 454 -17.26 51.11 20.07
N GLN A 455 -16.68 50.24 20.91
CA GLN A 455 -15.83 50.72 22.01
C GLN A 455 -14.80 49.67 22.48
N THR A 456 -13.56 50.14 22.66
CA THR A 456 -12.43 49.38 23.23
C THR A 456 -12.33 49.69 24.72
N LEU A 457 -12.10 48.70 25.60
CA LEU A 457 -11.31 48.91 26.83
C LEU A 457 -10.80 47.59 27.46
N GLN A 458 -9.47 47.58 27.60
CA GLN A 458 -8.58 46.81 28.47
C GLN A 458 -9.12 45.77 29.47
N THR A 459 -8.61 44.54 29.30
CA THR A 459 -7.79 43.79 30.27
C THR A 459 -8.23 43.68 31.74
N GLU A 460 -8.59 42.47 32.16
CA GLU A 460 -8.03 41.89 33.39
C GLU A 460 -7.89 40.37 33.22
N ALA A 461 -6.99 39.72 33.98
CA ALA A 461 -6.58 38.34 33.75
C ALA A 461 -7.03 37.39 34.87
N SER A 462 -7.47 36.19 34.51
CA SER A 462 -7.56 35.04 35.42
C SER A 462 -7.21 33.76 34.67
N SER A 463 -6.46 32.87 35.33
CA SER A 463 -5.85 31.69 34.73
C SER A 463 -6.64 30.41 35.05
N THR A 464 -7.00 29.65 34.02
CA THR A 464 -7.36 28.23 34.13
C THR A 464 -6.64 27.42 33.06
N GLU A 465 -6.24 26.21 33.42
CA GLU A 465 -5.44 25.32 32.58
C GLU A 465 -6.31 24.68 31.49
N SER A 466 -5.73 24.44 30.31
CA SER A 466 -6.40 23.75 29.21
C SER A 466 -5.49 22.66 28.64
N SER A 467 -6.05 21.45 28.49
CA SER A 467 -5.35 20.29 27.95
C SER A 467 -5.14 20.45 26.44
N GLY A 468 -3.90 20.67 26.01
CA GLY A 468 -3.54 20.90 24.61
C GLY A 468 -3.87 19.70 23.71
N SER A 469 -4.86 19.88 22.83
CA SER A 469 -5.09 18.98 21.69
C SER A 469 -4.11 19.31 20.57
N LEU A 470 -3.42 18.29 20.04
CA LEU A 470 -2.46 18.45 18.94
C LEU A 470 -3.19 18.57 17.60
N ASN A 471 -3.44 19.80 17.13
CA ASN A 471 -3.83 20.07 15.74
C ASN A 471 -3.69 21.55 15.31
N ASP A 472 -2.58 22.22 15.66
CA ASP A 472 -2.25 23.56 15.15
C ASP A 472 -0.74 23.70 14.90
N PHE A 473 -0.34 23.89 13.64
CA PHE A 473 1.01 24.28 13.23
C PHE A 473 1.00 24.87 11.79
N GLU A 474 0.85 26.19 11.68
CA GLU A 474 1.52 26.97 10.62
C GLU A 474 2.97 27.23 11.10
N TRP A 475 4.01 27.38 10.25
CA TRP A 475 4.09 28.06 8.95
C TRP A 475 5.06 27.39 7.96
#